data_AF-L1PEX8-F1
#
_entry.id   AF-L1PEX8-F1
#
_cell.length_a   1.000
_cell.length_b   1.000
_cell.length_c   1.000
_cell.angle_alpha   90.00
_cell.angle_beta   90.00
_cell.angle_gamma   90.00
#
_symmetry.space_group_name_H-M   'P 1'
#
loop_
_entity.id
_entity.type
_entity.pdbx_description
1 polymer ?
#
loop_
_entity_poly.entity_id
_entity_poly.type
_entity_poly.pdbx_seq_one_letter_code
_entity_poly.pdbx_strand_id
1 'polypeptide(L)' 'MATSIQPTPTLLGKEAEAFWEKIANYDNYLKEKGIVLNRKKIEEEAARFRELFKRKDDDDK' A
#
# COMPACT_ATOMS: atom_id res chain seq x y z
N MET A 1 -16.77 -7.15 -29.88
CA MET A 1 -16.13 -5.82 -30.01
C MET A 1 -14.88 -5.83 -29.16
N ALA A 2 -13.68 -5.59 -29.72
CA ALA A 2 -12.46 -5.52 -28.91
C ALA A 2 -12.43 -4.19 -28.12
N THR A 3 -12.18 -4.26 -26.82
CA THR A 3 -11.98 -3.06 -25.98
C THR A 3 -10.70 -2.34 -26.42
N SER A 4 -10.82 -1.08 -26.79
CA SER A 4 -9.70 -0.18 -27.09
C SER A 4 -8.76 -0.12 -25.88
N ILE A 5 -7.52 -0.58 -26.04
CA ILE A 5 -6.48 -0.42 -25.02
C ILE A 5 -6.05 1.05 -25.02
N GLN A 6 -6.31 1.75 -23.92
CA GLN A 6 -5.78 3.10 -23.75
C GLN A 6 -4.26 3.04 -23.52
N PRO A 7 -3.50 4.01 -24.05
CA PRO A 7 -2.06 4.08 -23.80
C PRO A 7 -1.80 4.21 -22.31
N THR A 8 -0.73 3.59 -21.83
CA THR A 8 -0.31 3.73 -20.43
C THR A 8 -0.02 5.21 -20.17
N PRO A 9 -0.67 5.84 -19.18
CA PRO A 9 -0.40 7.23 -18.87
C PRO A 9 1.04 7.37 -18.37
N THR A 10 1.85 8.11 -19.11
CA THR A 10 3.23 8.47 -18.75
C THR A 10 3.25 9.90 -18.24
N LEU A 11 3.82 10.09 -17.05
CA LEU A 11 4.10 11.41 -16.50
C LEU A 11 5.26 12.03 -17.29
N LEU A 12 5.10 13.25 -17.79
CA LEU A 12 6.12 13.96 -18.56
C LEU A 12 6.33 15.38 -18.01
N GLY A 13 7.59 15.84 -18.02
CA GLY A 13 7.95 17.19 -17.58
C GLY A 13 7.53 17.49 -16.14
N LYS A 14 6.78 18.58 -15.95
CA LYS A 14 6.39 19.10 -14.62
C LYS A 14 5.60 18.10 -13.78
N GLU A 15 4.80 17.23 -14.41
CA GLU A 15 4.05 16.20 -13.68
C GLU A 15 4.96 15.12 -13.12
N ALA A 16 6.01 14.76 -13.86
CA ALA A 16 7.01 13.82 -13.39
C ALA A 16 7.84 14.42 -12.25
N GLU A 17 8.24 15.69 -12.36
CA GLU A 17 8.94 16.42 -11.29
C GLU A 17 8.13 16.45 -9.99
N ALA A 18 6.85 16.85 -10.08
CA ALA A 18 5.94 16.87 -8.93
C ALA A 18 5.72 15.49 -8.31
N PHE A 19 5.67 14.44 -9.13
CA PHE A 19 5.61 13.06 -8.63
C PHE A 19 6.86 12.70 -7.82
N TRP A 20 8.05 13.03 -8.33
CA TRP A 20 9.31 12.75 -7.64
C TRP A 20 9.47 13.56 -6.36
N GLU A 21 9.07 14.82 -6.33
CA GLU A 21 9.05 15.63 -5.10
C GLU A 21 8.11 15.04 -4.04
N LYS A 22 6.96 14.51 -4.47
CA LYS A 22 6.01 13.83 -3.59
C LYS A 22 6.56 12.52 -3.04
N ILE A 23 7.29 11.75 -3.86
CA ILE A 23 7.99 10.54 -3.43
C ILE A 23 9.08 10.89 -2.40
N ALA A 24 9.88 11.93 -2.66
CA ALA A 24 10.95 12.35 -1.77
C ALA A 24 10.44 12.77 -0.37
N ASN A 25 9.24 13.34 -0.30
CA ASN A 25 8.60 13.76 0.94
C ASN A 25 7.59 12.75 1.50
N TYR A 26 7.53 11.54 0.95
CA TYR A 26 6.51 10.56 1.29
C TYR A 26 6.55 10.16 2.77
N ASP A 27 7.74 10.02 3.34
CA ASP A 27 7.90 9.70 4.77
C ASP A 27 7.33 10.77 5.69
N ASN A 28 7.43 12.06 5.30
CA ASN A 28 6.85 13.16 6.07
C ASN A 28 5.33 13.14 5.96
N TYR A 29 4.79 12.91 4.77
CA TYR A 29 3.35 12.73 4.55
C TYR A 29 2.78 11.60 5.41
N LEU A 30 3.49 10.47 5.52
CA LEU A 30 3.05 9.36 6.36
C LEU A 30 3.06 9.72 7.84
N LYS A 31 4.10 10.42 8.31
CA LYS A 31 4.16 10.91 9.70
C LYS A 31 3.01 11.87 10.03
N GLU A 32 2.69 12.81 9.14
CA GLU A 32 1.54 13.72 9.30
C GLU A 32 0.21 12.97 9.41
N LYS A 33 0.08 11.84 8.71
CA LYS A 33 -1.08 10.95 8.81
C LYS A 33 -1.05 10.02 10.02
N GLY A 34 -0.05 10.13 10.89
CA GLY A 34 0.16 9.26 12.04
C GLY A 34 0.62 7.85 11.67
N ILE A 35 0.98 7.62 10.41
CA ILE A 35 1.46 6.34 9.91
C ILE A 35 2.98 6.29 10.08
N VAL A 36 3.44 5.39 10.95
CA VAL A 36 4.87 5.12 11.12
C VAL A 36 5.21 3.82 10.41
N LEU A 37 6.00 3.90 9.34
CA LEU A 37 6.54 2.72 8.64
C LEU A 37 7.61 2.04 9.48
N ASN A 38 7.19 1.37 10.56
CA ASN A 38 8.06 0.49 11.31
C ASN A 38 7.76 -0.94 10.88
N ARG A 39 8.69 -1.53 10.13
CA ARG A 39 8.59 -2.90 9.60
C ARG A 39 8.17 -3.92 10.68
N LYS A 40 8.76 -3.84 11.87
CA LYS A 40 8.44 -4.76 12.97
C LYS A 40 6.99 -4.64 13.43
N LYS A 41 6.48 -3.41 13.57
CA LYS A 41 5.08 -3.18 13.94
C LYS A 41 4.13 -3.69 12.86
N ILE A 42 4.45 -3.46 11.59
CA ILE A 42 3.65 -3.94 10.46
C ILE A 42 3.59 -5.47 10.44
N GLU A 43 4.72 -6.15 10.68
CA GLU A 43 4.78 -7.61 10.76
C GLU A 43 3.97 -8.15 11.94
N GLU A 44 4.05 -7.52 13.12
CA GLU A 44 3.26 -7.87 14.31
C GLU A 44 1.75 -7.66 14.09
N GLU A 45 1.35 -6.55 13.50
CA GLU A 45 -0.05 -6.25 13.16
C GLU A 45 -0.59 -7.22 12.10
N ALA A 46 0.20 -7.51 11.06
CA ALA A 46 -0.16 -8.48 10.03
C ALA A 46 -0.32 -9.90 10.61
N ALA A 47 0.54 -10.30 11.56
CA ALA A 47 0.42 -11.58 12.25
C ALA A 47 -0.88 -11.66 13.06
N ARG A 48 -1.19 -10.64 13.87
CA ARG A 48 -2.45 -10.55 14.64
C ARG A 48 -3.67 -10.58 13.74
N PHE A 49 -3.63 -9.82 12.63
CA PHE A 49 -4.71 -9.79 11.67
C PHE A 49 -4.92 -11.17 11.05
N ARG A 50 -3.86 -11.87 10.64
CA ARG A 50 -3.96 -13.24 10.13
C ARG A 50 -4.55 -14.21 11.14
N GLU A 51 -4.23 -14.08 12.43
CA GLU A 51 -4.80 -14.92 13.49
C GLU A 51 -6.31 -14.72 13.66
N LEU A 52 -6.83 -13.49 13.51
CA LEU A 52 -8.27 -13.23 13.56
C LEU A 52 -9.07 -13.96 12.47
N PHE A 53 -8.44 -14.23 11.31
CA PHE A 53 -9.07 -14.91 10.18
C PHE A 53 -8.64 -16.37 10.03
N LYS A 54 -7.82 -16.90 10.94
CA LYS A 54 -7.62 -18.35 11.00
C LYS A 54 -8.95 -18.99 11.41
N ARG A 55 -9.56 -19.74 10.48
CA ARG A 55 -10.66 -20.64 10.82
C ARG A 55 -10.13 -21.60 11.88
N LYS A 56 -10.86 -21.75 12.98
CA LYS A 56 -10.71 -22.90 13.85
C LYS A 56 -11.21 -24.09 13.05
N ASP A 57 -10.33 -25.00 12.70
CA ASP A 57 -10.70 -26.34 12.21
C ASP A 57 -11.27 -27.16 13.39
N ASP A 58 -12.29 -26.64 14.08
CA ASP A 58 -13.04 -27.30 15.16
C ASP A 58 -14.43 -27.72 14.67
N ASP A 59 -14.56 -28.07 13.38
CA ASP A 59 -15.83 -28.50 12.78
C ASP A 59 -15.68 -29.69 11.81
N ASP A 60 -14.75 -30.62 12.08
CA ASP A 60 -14.85 -32.00 11.57
C ASP A 60 -14.96 -32.96 12.76
N LYS A 61 -16.22 -33.15 13.17
CA LYS A 61 -16.69 -34.30 13.97
C LYS A 61 -16.77 -35.55 13.11
#